data_AF-A0A956QU86-F1
#
_entry.id   AF-A0A956QU86-F1
#
_cell.length_a   1.000
_cell.length_b   1.000
_cell.length_c   1.000
_cell.angle_alpha   90.00
_cell.angle_beta   90.00
_cell.angle_gamma   90.00
#
_symmetry.space_group_name_H-M   'P 1'
#
loop_
_entity.id
_entity.type
_entity.pdbx_description
1 polymer ?
#
loop_
_entity_poly.entity_id
_entity_poly.type
_entity_poly.pdbx_seq_one_letter_code
_entity_poly.pdbx_strand_id
1 'polypeptide(L)'
;MIPLDSPRWKEIRHAYGPAGDIPGLLRAIDSDESDAEKGESCWQGIWSSLCHQYSIYPATYAAIPHMVAVAERGSLRNQLEILIFIGTVCAFGKLDGGPVPADFIEPFDTAMSKMKGISMRIVRDAVDHDMLDRYPLPYLIQALLVLRFGAAPVICYLDKFVGGDFDVDVECQECESGDYVNLERLDSSPDTDRALAKDLEDGLRLIQETPEDQWSSEYVVQIAAALASTLGDESLSSIILGFRSQVECSSCGHRFRISDGMEI
;
A
#
# COMPACT_ATOMS: atom_id res chain seq x y z
N MET A 1 -19.27 -0.29 -14.40
CA MET A 1 -18.75 1.04 -14.05
C MET A 1 -19.80 2.09 -14.40
N ILE A 2 -20.18 2.97 -13.47
CA ILE A 2 -21.17 4.02 -13.76
C ILE A 2 -20.57 5.12 -14.66
N PRO A 3 -21.29 5.66 -15.66
CA PRO A 3 -20.80 6.75 -16.49
C PRO A 3 -20.48 8.04 -15.70
N LEU A 4 -19.50 8.82 -16.14
CA LEU A 4 -19.07 10.08 -15.48
C LEU A 4 -20.10 11.23 -15.59
N ASP A 5 -21.08 11.11 -16.47
CA ASP A 5 -22.21 12.05 -16.62
C ASP A 5 -23.49 11.56 -15.92
N SER A 6 -23.43 10.40 -15.25
CA SER A 6 -24.57 9.84 -14.55
C SER A 6 -25.02 10.71 -13.37
N PRO A 7 -26.32 10.99 -13.20
CA PRO A 7 -26.81 11.69 -12.02
C PRO A 7 -26.62 10.89 -10.72
N ARG A 8 -26.40 9.56 -10.81
CA ARG A 8 -26.19 8.66 -9.66
C ARG A 8 -25.00 9.03 -8.79
N TRP A 9 -24.03 9.78 -9.31
CA TRP A 9 -22.94 10.34 -8.51
C TRP A 9 -23.44 11.21 -7.35
N LYS A 10 -24.58 11.90 -7.52
CA LYS A 10 -25.21 12.71 -6.47
C LYS A 10 -26.02 11.89 -5.46
N GLU A 11 -26.27 10.62 -5.75
CA GLU A 11 -27.01 9.71 -4.87
C GLU A 11 -26.09 8.93 -3.92
N ILE A 12 -24.80 8.84 -4.27
CA ILE A 12 -23.76 8.22 -3.46
C ILE A 12 -22.93 9.28 -2.73
N ARG A 13 -22.24 8.86 -1.67
CA ARG A 13 -21.52 9.77 -0.78
C ARG A 13 -20.00 9.55 -0.82
N HIS A 14 -19.29 10.61 -0.51
CA HIS A 14 -17.87 10.68 -0.15
C HIS A 14 -17.75 11.38 1.23
N ALA A 15 -16.54 11.69 1.68
CA ALA A 15 -16.28 12.33 3.00
C ALA A 15 -17.14 13.56 3.30
N TYR A 16 -17.31 14.45 2.32
CA TYR A 16 -18.01 15.72 2.49
C TYR A 16 -19.50 15.74 2.07
N GLY A 17 -20.12 14.59 1.77
CA GLY A 17 -21.52 14.53 1.30
C GLY A 17 -21.70 13.90 -0.09
N PRO A 18 -22.69 14.35 -0.89
CA PRO A 18 -22.97 13.80 -2.22
C PRO A 18 -21.81 13.95 -3.21
N ALA A 19 -21.45 12.86 -3.90
CA ALA A 19 -20.24 12.76 -4.73
C ALA A 19 -20.40 13.29 -6.17
N GLY A 20 -21.20 14.34 -6.36
CA GLY A 20 -21.48 14.90 -7.70
C GLY A 20 -20.31 15.63 -8.35
N ASP A 21 -19.28 15.94 -7.58
CA ASP A 21 -18.03 16.61 -7.92
C ASP A 21 -16.91 15.64 -8.38
N ILE A 22 -16.92 14.40 -7.90
CA ILE A 22 -15.92 13.36 -8.22
C ILE A 22 -15.70 13.15 -9.73
N PRO A 23 -16.73 13.13 -10.59
CA PRO A 23 -16.51 13.00 -12.03
C PRO A 23 -15.70 14.14 -12.65
N GLY A 24 -15.74 15.34 -12.06
CA GLY A 24 -14.89 16.46 -12.48
C GLY A 24 -13.42 16.18 -12.20
N LEU A 25 -13.12 15.71 -10.98
CA LEU A 25 -11.76 15.34 -10.56
C LEU A 25 -11.19 14.18 -11.39
N LEU A 26 -12.00 13.15 -11.68
CA LEU A 26 -11.58 12.02 -12.52
C LEU A 26 -11.24 12.43 -13.95
N ARG A 27 -11.99 13.38 -14.53
CA ARG A 27 -11.66 13.94 -15.85
C ARG A 27 -10.35 14.73 -15.80
N ALA A 28 -10.16 15.55 -14.78
CA ALA A 28 -8.93 16.35 -14.62
C ALA A 28 -7.67 15.48 -14.53
N ILE A 29 -7.77 14.34 -13.84
CA ILE A 29 -6.69 13.33 -13.81
C ILE A 29 -6.47 12.71 -15.18
N ASP A 30 -7.52 12.28 -15.89
CA ASP A 30 -7.40 11.68 -17.24
C ASP A 30 -6.79 12.64 -18.27
N SER A 31 -7.03 13.95 -18.14
CA SER A 31 -6.49 14.98 -19.03
C SER A 31 -5.12 15.52 -18.62
N ASP A 32 -4.50 15.00 -17.55
CA ASP A 32 -3.25 15.54 -16.98
C ASP A 32 -3.33 17.06 -16.69
N GLU A 33 -4.52 17.55 -16.31
CA GLU A 33 -4.70 18.97 -16.00
C GLU A 33 -3.98 19.32 -14.70
N SER A 34 -2.92 20.12 -14.81
CA SER A 34 -2.16 20.65 -13.68
C SER A 34 -2.93 21.82 -13.04
N ASP A 35 -3.64 21.54 -11.95
CA ASP A 35 -4.42 22.53 -11.16
C ASP A 35 -3.56 23.50 -10.31
N ALA A 36 -2.30 23.76 -10.70
CA ALA A 36 -1.42 24.67 -9.97
C ALA A 36 -1.98 26.11 -9.85
N GLU A 37 -2.90 26.52 -10.73
CA GLU A 37 -3.48 27.87 -10.73
C GLU A 37 -4.79 28.02 -9.92
N LYS A 38 -5.42 26.93 -9.46
CA LYS A 38 -6.78 26.97 -8.86
C LYS A 38 -6.86 26.69 -7.34
N GLY A 39 -5.72 26.53 -6.67
CA GLY A 39 -5.61 26.49 -5.21
C GLY A 39 -5.57 25.08 -4.60
N GLU A 40 -6.36 24.12 -5.08
CA GLU A 40 -6.33 22.72 -4.64
C GLU A 40 -6.10 21.81 -5.86
N SER A 41 -5.16 20.86 -5.76
CA SER A 41 -4.88 19.94 -6.87
C SER A 41 -5.99 18.89 -7.00
N CYS A 42 -6.28 18.41 -8.22
CA CYS A 42 -7.23 17.32 -8.45
C CYS A 42 -6.95 16.08 -7.57
N TRP A 43 -5.67 15.76 -7.34
CA TRP A 43 -5.24 14.69 -6.44
C TRP A 43 -5.61 14.96 -4.99
N GLN A 44 -5.41 16.18 -4.50
CA GLN A 44 -5.81 16.55 -3.14
C GLN A 44 -7.33 16.40 -2.95
N GLY A 45 -8.13 16.81 -3.95
CA GLY A 45 -9.59 16.59 -3.95
C GLY A 45 -9.97 15.10 -3.92
N ILE A 46 -9.28 14.27 -4.71
CA ILE A 46 -9.48 12.81 -4.72
C ILE A 46 -9.16 12.20 -3.36
N TRP A 47 -7.97 12.47 -2.82
CA TRP A 47 -7.52 11.95 -1.53
C TRP A 47 -8.46 12.37 -0.40
N SER A 48 -8.75 13.67 -0.31
CA SER A 48 -9.56 14.23 0.76
C SER A 48 -11.02 13.78 0.71
N SER A 49 -11.56 13.48 -0.47
CA SER A 49 -12.96 13.07 -0.62
C SER A 49 -13.15 11.56 -0.56
N LEU A 50 -12.29 10.80 -1.24
CA LEU A 50 -12.47 9.35 -1.45
C LEU A 50 -11.72 8.47 -0.43
N CYS A 51 -10.73 9.00 0.29
CA CYS A 51 -9.99 8.27 1.32
C CYS A 51 -9.61 9.22 2.48
N HIS A 52 -10.61 9.76 3.16
CA HIS A 52 -10.41 10.74 4.22
C HIS A 52 -10.01 10.05 5.53
N GLN A 53 -8.75 10.20 5.95
CA GLN A 53 -8.23 9.56 7.18
C GLN A 53 -8.50 8.05 7.19
N TYR A 54 -8.23 7.42 6.04
CA TYR A 54 -8.49 6.00 5.77
C TYR A 54 -9.98 5.57 5.76
N SER A 55 -10.93 6.48 5.96
CA SER A 55 -12.35 6.21 5.65
C SER A 55 -12.59 6.25 4.15
N ILE A 56 -13.20 5.19 3.62
CA ILE A 56 -13.60 5.07 2.21
C ILE A 56 -15.12 5.03 2.09
N TYR A 57 -15.65 5.27 0.90
CA TYR A 57 -17.07 5.52 0.70
C TYR A 57 -17.61 4.80 -0.53
N PRO A 58 -18.94 4.70 -0.72
CA PRO A 58 -19.52 4.22 -1.98
C PRO A 58 -18.98 4.95 -3.22
N ALA A 59 -18.62 6.23 -3.11
CA ALA A 59 -17.95 6.97 -4.17
C ALA A 59 -16.54 6.43 -4.49
N THR A 60 -15.79 5.93 -3.51
CA THR A 60 -14.48 5.30 -3.70
C THR A 60 -14.60 4.06 -4.58
N TYR A 61 -15.58 3.20 -4.30
CA TYR A 61 -15.88 2.01 -5.12
C TYR A 61 -16.29 2.38 -6.54
N ALA A 62 -17.09 3.44 -6.70
CA ALA A 62 -17.50 3.92 -8.02
C ALA A 62 -16.34 4.54 -8.83
N ALA A 63 -15.39 5.19 -8.16
CA ALA A 63 -14.28 5.92 -8.77
C ALA A 63 -13.13 5.01 -9.22
N ILE A 64 -12.79 3.97 -8.46
CA ILE A 64 -11.64 3.10 -8.73
C ILE A 64 -11.65 2.49 -10.15
N PRO A 65 -12.77 2.01 -10.71
CA PRO A 65 -12.81 1.55 -12.10
C PRO A 65 -12.39 2.61 -13.13
N HIS A 66 -12.75 3.88 -12.90
CA HIS A 66 -12.30 4.98 -13.75
C HIS A 66 -10.82 5.28 -13.57
N MET A 67 -10.32 5.29 -12.32
CA MET A 67 -8.90 5.48 -12.02
C MET A 67 -8.05 4.39 -12.69
N VAL A 68 -8.43 3.12 -12.57
CA VAL A 68 -7.71 2.02 -13.22
C VAL A 68 -7.72 2.16 -14.74
N ALA A 69 -8.83 2.60 -15.34
CA ALA A 69 -8.88 2.88 -16.77
C ALA A 69 -7.89 4.00 -17.18
N VAL A 70 -7.70 5.03 -16.34
CA VAL A 70 -6.64 6.03 -16.54
C VAL A 70 -5.26 5.40 -16.40
N ALA A 71 -5.01 4.58 -15.37
CA ALA A 71 -3.72 3.91 -15.19
C ALA A 71 -3.33 3.01 -16.37
N GLU A 72 -4.30 2.41 -17.09
CA GLU A 72 -4.03 1.60 -18.27
C GLU A 72 -3.44 2.39 -19.46
N ARG A 73 -3.68 3.71 -19.55
CA ARG A 73 -3.33 4.53 -20.74
C ARG A 73 -2.63 5.86 -20.45
N GLY A 74 -2.64 6.30 -19.20
CA GLY A 74 -2.21 7.63 -18.78
C GLY A 74 -0.71 7.75 -18.61
N SER A 75 -0.26 8.94 -18.20
CA SER A 75 1.14 9.21 -17.87
C SER A 75 1.63 8.32 -16.72
N LEU A 76 2.94 8.04 -16.70
CA LEU A 76 3.58 7.29 -15.62
C LEU A 76 3.36 7.96 -14.24
N ARG A 77 3.27 9.29 -14.22
CA ARG A 77 2.89 10.06 -13.02
C ARG A 77 1.52 9.61 -12.50
N ASN A 78 0.48 9.65 -13.33
CA ASN A 78 -0.85 9.24 -12.89
C ASN A 78 -0.89 7.76 -12.52
N GLN A 79 -0.18 6.90 -13.25
CA GLN A 79 -0.08 5.49 -12.90
C GLN A 79 0.45 5.27 -11.47
N LEU A 80 1.47 6.03 -11.07
CA LEU A 80 2.04 5.96 -9.72
C LEU A 80 1.08 6.53 -8.66
N GLU A 81 0.48 7.70 -8.90
CA GLU A 81 -0.51 8.29 -7.99
C GLU A 81 -1.71 7.36 -7.77
N ILE A 82 -2.22 6.75 -8.84
CA ILE A 82 -3.34 5.80 -8.79
C ILE A 82 -2.94 4.53 -8.05
N LEU A 83 -1.73 4.01 -8.31
CA LEU A 83 -1.22 2.82 -7.63
C LEU A 83 -1.12 3.05 -6.12
N ILE A 84 -0.55 4.18 -5.70
CA ILE A 84 -0.43 4.55 -4.28
C ILE A 84 -1.81 4.73 -3.66
N PHE A 85 -2.71 5.48 -4.31
CA PHE A 85 -4.08 5.67 -3.82
C PHE A 85 -4.81 4.35 -3.61
N ILE A 86 -4.79 3.46 -4.62
CA ILE A 86 -5.43 2.15 -4.52
C ILE A 86 -4.76 1.30 -3.44
N GLY A 87 -3.43 1.34 -3.34
CA GLY A 87 -2.67 0.66 -2.29
C GLY A 87 -3.12 1.08 -0.89
N THR A 88 -3.23 2.39 -0.64
CA THR A 88 -3.71 2.94 0.63
C THR A 88 -5.15 2.54 0.94
N VAL A 89 -6.04 2.61 -0.06
CA VAL A 89 -7.43 2.14 0.09
C VAL A 89 -7.49 0.66 0.47
N CYS A 90 -6.65 -0.18 -0.12
CA CYS A 90 -6.63 -1.62 0.21
C CYS A 90 -6.03 -1.90 1.58
N ALA A 91 -5.01 -1.14 1.98
CA ALA A 91 -4.28 -1.38 3.22
C ALA A 91 -5.05 -0.92 4.45
N PHE A 92 -5.80 0.18 4.32
CA PHE A 92 -6.39 0.86 5.49
C PHE A 92 -7.85 1.23 5.33
N GLY A 93 -8.42 1.09 4.13
CA GLY A 93 -9.77 1.57 3.81
C GLY A 93 -10.84 0.97 4.72
N LYS A 94 -11.48 1.81 5.53
CA LYS A 94 -12.63 1.46 6.37
C LYS A 94 -13.89 2.06 5.75
N LEU A 95 -14.84 1.22 5.36
CA LEU A 95 -16.08 1.69 4.73
C LEU A 95 -16.89 2.55 5.70
N ASP A 96 -17.18 3.76 5.27
CA ASP A 96 -18.05 4.74 5.91
C ASP A 96 -19.08 5.28 4.90
N GLY A 97 -20.12 5.96 5.39
CA GLY A 97 -21.13 6.60 4.54
C GLY A 97 -22.20 5.66 3.98
N GLY A 98 -22.25 4.41 4.45
CA GLY A 98 -23.32 3.43 4.15
C GLY A 98 -22.86 2.23 3.32
N PRO A 99 -23.79 1.29 3.02
CA PRO A 99 -23.45 0.11 2.24
C PRO A 99 -23.08 0.48 0.80
N VAL A 100 -22.09 -0.22 0.25
CA VAL A 100 -21.73 -0.09 -1.16
C VAL A 100 -22.86 -0.66 -2.03
N PRO A 101 -23.36 0.08 -3.03
CA PRO A 101 -24.31 -0.46 -4.01
C PRO A 101 -23.78 -1.73 -4.69
N ALA A 102 -24.60 -2.77 -4.75
CA ALA A 102 -24.18 -4.09 -5.24
C ALA A 102 -23.64 -4.05 -6.68
N ASP A 103 -24.15 -3.14 -7.51
CA ASP A 103 -23.71 -2.96 -8.90
C ASP A 103 -22.33 -2.29 -9.03
N PHE A 104 -21.70 -1.88 -7.94
CA PHE A 104 -20.33 -1.35 -7.93
C PHE A 104 -19.27 -2.42 -7.63
N ILE A 105 -19.67 -3.54 -7.02
CA ILE A 105 -18.75 -4.58 -6.55
C ILE A 105 -18.01 -5.25 -7.71
N GLU A 106 -18.73 -5.80 -8.70
CA GLU A 106 -18.09 -6.47 -9.84
C GLU A 106 -17.17 -5.53 -10.66
N PRO A 107 -17.57 -4.28 -11.00
CA PRO A 107 -16.66 -3.33 -11.62
C PRO A 107 -15.42 -3.02 -10.79
N PHE A 108 -15.57 -2.88 -9.47
CA PHE A 108 -14.46 -2.65 -8.55
C PHE A 108 -13.50 -3.84 -8.56
N ASP A 109 -13.98 -5.07 -8.36
CA ASP A 109 -13.15 -6.28 -8.33
C ASP A 109 -12.40 -6.49 -9.66
N THR A 110 -13.07 -6.21 -10.78
CA THR A 110 -12.47 -6.23 -12.11
C THR A 110 -11.33 -5.22 -12.22
N ALA A 111 -11.56 -4.00 -11.74
CA ALA A 111 -10.55 -2.94 -11.73
C ALA A 111 -9.36 -3.30 -10.83
N MET A 112 -9.61 -3.86 -9.65
CA MET A 112 -8.56 -4.32 -8.73
C MET A 112 -7.70 -5.42 -9.36
N SER A 113 -8.32 -6.38 -10.05
CA SER A 113 -7.63 -7.44 -10.77
C SER A 113 -6.72 -6.89 -11.88
N LYS A 114 -7.21 -5.89 -12.63
CA LYS A 114 -6.40 -5.19 -13.64
C LYS A 114 -5.24 -4.43 -13.00
N MET A 115 -5.51 -3.69 -11.92
CA MET A 115 -4.49 -2.90 -11.23
C MET A 115 -3.35 -3.79 -10.72
N LYS A 116 -3.69 -4.94 -10.11
CA LYS A 116 -2.71 -5.97 -9.72
C LYS A 116 -1.85 -6.43 -10.90
N GLY A 117 -2.45 -6.65 -12.06
CA GLY A 117 -1.76 -7.12 -13.27
C GLY A 117 -0.80 -6.10 -13.91
N ILE A 118 -1.01 -4.80 -13.69
CA ILE A 118 -0.15 -3.73 -14.24
C ILE A 118 0.81 -3.12 -13.22
N SER A 119 0.62 -3.36 -11.91
CA SER A 119 1.32 -2.65 -10.84
C SER A 119 2.84 -2.80 -10.87
N MET A 120 3.35 -4.02 -11.10
CA MET A 120 4.80 -4.28 -11.13
C MET A 120 5.48 -3.62 -12.33
N ARG A 121 4.79 -3.59 -13.48
CA ARG A 121 5.27 -2.86 -14.66
C ARG A 121 5.37 -1.37 -14.36
N ILE A 122 4.36 -0.77 -13.72
CA ILE A 122 4.37 0.65 -13.35
C ILE A 122 5.59 0.98 -12.48
N VAL A 123 5.88 0.17 -11.46
CA VAL A 123 7.04 0.39 -10.58
C VAL A 123 8.36 0.22 -11.34
N ARG A 124 8.47 -0.77 -12.24
CA ARG A 124 9.65 -0.93 -13.11
C ARG A 124 9.86 0.27 -14.03
N ASP A 125 8.79 0.73 -14.69
CA ASP A 125 8.85 1.90 -15.55
C ASP A 125 9.26 3.14 -14.73
N ALA A 126 8.83 3.26 -13.47
CA ALA A 126 9.26 4.33 -12.57
C ALA A 126 10.77 4.31 -12.25
N VAL A 127 11.36 3.11 -12.10
CA VAL A 127 12.82 2.95 -11.96
C VAL A 127 13.53 3.37 -13.24
N ASP A 128 13.08 2.82 -14.39
CA ASP A 128 13.71 3.06 -15.69
C ASP A 128 13.67 4.55 -16.10
N HIS A 129 12.71 5.29 -15.58
CA HIS A 129 12.53 6.73 -15.82
C HIS A 129 12.98 7.64 -14.66
N ASP A 130 13.68 7.11 -13.64
CA ASP A 130 14.24 7.89 -12.52
C ASP A 130 13.18 8.71 -11.76
N MET A 131 12.02 8.09 -11.51
CA MET A 131 10.85 8.73 -10.88
C MET A 131 10.71 8.37 -9.39
N LEU A 132 11.53 7.45 -8.87
CA LEU A 132 11.42 6.97 -7.48
C LEU A 132 11.70 8.07 -6.44
N ASP A 133 12.55 9.05 -6.75
CA ASP A 133 12.82 10.18 -5.83
C ASP A 133 11.57 11.02 -5.50
N ARG A 134 10.52 10.95 -6.33
CA ARG A 134 9.27 11.68 -6.15
C ARG A 134 8.21 10.89 -5.39
N TYR A 135 8.40 9.59 -5.25
CA TYR A 135 7.41 8.66 -4.70
C TYR A 135 8.08 7.77 -3.66
N PRO A 136 7.76 7.93 -2.35
CA PRO A 136 8.38 7.13 -1.31
C PRO A 136 8.27 5.64 -1.59
N LEU A 137 9.42 4.97 -1.67
CA LEU A 137 9.51 3.54 -1.97
C LEU A 137 8.64 2.66 -1.05
N PRO A 138 8.49 2.94 0.26
CA PRO A 138 7.59 2.16 1.12
C PRO A 138 6.15 2.13 0.61
N TYR A 139 5.61 3.24 0.08
CA TYR A 139 4.26 3.27 -0.49
C TYR A 139 4.11 2.41 -1.74
N LEU A 140 5.14 2.38 -2.60
CA LEU A 140 5.11 1.54 -3.80
C LEU A 140 5.15 0.06 -3.43
N ILE A 141 6.04 -0.33 -2.50
CA ILE A 141 6.12 -1.70 -2.00
C ILE A 141 4.81 -2.09 -1.31
N GLN A 142 4.25 -1.23 -0.46
CA GLN A 142 2.95 -1.43 0.16
C GLN A 142 1.84 -1.68 -0.87
N ALA A 143 1.74 -0.82 -1.89
CA ALA A 143 0.74 -0.96 -2.93
C ALA A 143 0.89 -2.27 -3.73
N LEU A 144 2.13 -2.67 -4.04
CA LEU A 144 2.40 -3.95 -4.71
C LEU A 144 1.97 -5.14 -3.86
N LEU A 145 2.32 -5.15 -2.58
CA LEU A 145 2.07 -6.28 -1.68
C LEU A 145 0.60 -6.37 -1.28
N VAL A 146 -0.06 -5.26 -0.98
CA VAL A 146 -1.47 -5.27 -0.55
C VAL A 146 -2.41 -5.77 -1.66
N LEU A 147 -2.10 -5.46 -2.93
CA LEU A 147 -2.82 -6.00 -4.09
C LEU A 147 -2.66 -7.52 -4.26
N ARG A 148 -1.63 -8.11 -3.63
CA ARG A 148 -1.32 -9.54 -3.72
C ARG A 148 -1.78 -10.32 -2.50
N PHE A 149 -1.58 -9.76 -1.30
CA PHE A 149 -1.72 -10.47 -0.03
C PHE A 149 -2.77 -9.85 0.91
N GLY A 150 -3.41 -8.75 0.50
CA GLY A 150 -4.30 -7.99 1.37
C GLY A 150 -3.54 -7.20 2.44
N ALA A 151 -4.29 -6.65 3.39
CA ALA A 151 -3.77 -5.82 4.48
C ALA A 151 -3.13 -6.71 5.57
N ALA A 152 -1.98 -7.32 5.30
CA ALA A 152 -1.19 -7.99 6.33
C ALA A 152 -0.45 -6.95 7.20
N PRO A 153 -0.19 -7.21 8.50
CA PRO A 153 0.39 -6.21 9.40
C PRO A 153 1.69 -5.62 8.86
N VAL A 154 2.62 -6.48 8.43
CA VAL A 154 3.90 -6.07 7.81
C VAL A 154 3.71 -5.06 6.67
N ILE A 155 2.68 -5.24 5.83
CA ILE A 155 2.39 -4.37 4.70
C ILE A 155 1.87 -3.02 5.18
N CYS A 156 0.95 -3.02 6.15
CA CYS A 156 0.37 -1.81 6.73
C CYS A 156 1.42 -0.94 7.44
N TYR A 157 2.42 -1.53 8.08
CA TYR A 157 3.47 -0.79 8.77
C TYR A 157 4.42 -0.02 7.83
N LEU A 158 4.50 -0.38 6.55
CA LEU A 158 5.36 0.33 5.59
C LEU A 158 5.00 1.82 5.43
N ASP A 159 3.74 2.18 5.67
CA ASP A 159 3.27 3.58 5.64
C ASP A 159 4.01 4.44 6.68
N LYS A 160 4.25 3.90 7.89
CA LYS A 160 4.97 4.59 8.98
C LYS A 160 6.42 4.93 8.60
N PHE A 161 7.06 4.08 7.79
CA PHE A 161 8.47 4.25 7.41
C PHE A 161 8.71 5.49 6.54
N VAL A 162 7.69 5.98 5.83
CA VAL A 162 7.80 7.24 5.06
C VAL A 162 8.02 8.43 5.98
N GLY A 163 7.43 8.40 7.19
CA GLY A 163 7.61 9.42 8.21
C GLY A 163 8.90 9.27 9.03
N GLY A 164 9.70 8.23 8.79
CA GLY A 164 10.83 7.85 9.64
C GLY A 164 10.40 7.28 10.99
N ASP A 165 9.15 6.83 11.12
CA ASP A 165 8.66 6.13 12.29
C ASP A 165 8.86 4.63 12.10
N PHE A 166 9.83 4.07 12.84
CA PHE A 166 10.21 2.67 12.79
C PHE A 166 9.77 1.91 14.06
N ASP A 167 8.87 2.50 14.85
CA ASP A 167 8.30 1.85 16.02
C ASP A 167 7.17 0.90 15.59
N VAL A 168 7.29 -0.35 16.04
CA VAL A 168 6.35 -1.43 15.78
C VAL A 168 5.66 -1.82 17.07
N ASP A 169 4.33 -1.69 17.10
CA ASP A 169 3.53 -2.18 18.20
C ASP A 169 3.46 -3.70 18.11
N VAL A 170 3.82 -4.39 19.19
CA VAL A 170 3.81 -5.85 19.28
C VAL A 170 3.08 -6.32 20.52
N GLU A 171 2.32 -7.40 20.39
CA GLU A 171 1.69 -8.11 21.48
C GLU A 171 2.34 -9.48 21.69
N CYS A 172 2.74 -9.76 22.94
CA CYS A 172 3.33 -11.04 23.29
C CYS A 172 2.29 -12.16 23.22
N GLN A 173 2.57 -13.18 22.41
CA GLN A 173 1.67 -14.32 22.16
C GLN A 173 1.45 -15.24 23.38
N GLU A 174 2.21 -15.08 24.47
CA GLU A 174 2.06 -15.88 25.71
C GLU A 174 1.34 -15.15 26.84
N CYS A 175 1.55 -13.84 26.99
CA CYS A 175 1.02 -13.09 28.13
C CYS A 175 0.18 -11.87 27.75
N GLU A 176 -0.03 -11.64 26.44
CA GLU A 176 -0.86 -10.55 25.90
C GLU A 176 -0.38 -9.15 26.31
N SER A 177 0.87 -9.04 26.78
CA SER A 177 1.48 -7.75 27.09
C SER A 177 1.88 -7.06 25.80
N GLY A 178 1.35 -5.86 25.57
CA GLY A 178 1.80 -4.96 24.51
C GLY A 178 3.14 -4.31 24.85
N ASP A 179 3.99 -4.15 23.83
CA ASP A 179 5.26 -3.43 23.87
C ASP A 179 5.50 -2.74 22.51
N TYR A 180 6.51 -1.88 22.43
CA TYR A 180 6.95 -1.28 21.17
C TYR A 180 8.40 -1.64 20.86
N VAL A 181 8.67 -1.95 19.60
CA VAL A 181 10.00 -2.33 19.12
C VAL A 181 10.42 -1.37 18.02
N ASN A 182 11.54 -0.70 18.22
CA ASN A 182 12.13 0.17 17.19
C ASN A 182 13.06 -0.63 16.27
N LEU A 183 12.74 -0.72 14.98
CA LEU A 183 13.50 -1.54 14.03
C LEU A 183 14.91 -1.03 13.74
N GLU A 184 15.18 0.27 13.88
CA GLU A 184 16.53 0.83 13.70
C GLU A 184 17.46 0.56 14.89
N ARG A 185 16.88 0.22 16.05
CA ARG A 185 17.61 -0.01 17.31
C ARG A 185 17.72 -1.48 17.68
N LEU A 186 17.42 -2.38 16.75
CA LEU A 186 17.58 -3.80 16.98
C LEU A 186 19.05 -4.14 17.17
N ASP A 187 19.36 -4.83 18.27
CA ASP A 187 20.71 -5.34 18.51
C ASP A 187 21.07 -6.38 17.44
N SER A 188 22.21 -6.18 16.78
CA SER A 188 22.76 -7.15 15.83
C SER A 188 23.71 -8.12 16.53
N SER A 189 23.55 -9.41 16.19
CA SER A 189 24.53 -10.45 16.50
C SER A 189 24.98 -11.08 15.18
N PRO A 190 26.20 -11.63 15.08
CA PRO A 190 26.65 -12.27 13.84
C PRO A 190 25.72 -13.38 13.34
N ASP A 191 25.06 -14.10 14.26
CA ASP A 191 24.09 -15.14 13.92
C ASP A 191 22.77 -14.54 13.40
N THR A 192 22.31 -13.44 14.01
CA THR A 192 21.15 -12.66 13.53
C THR A 192 21.41 -12.13 12.14
N ASP A 193 22.55 -11.46 11.92
CA ASP A 193 22.90 -10.85 10.63
C ASP A 193 22.98 -11.89 9.52
N ARG A 194 23.56 -13.06 9.81
CA ARG A 194 23.62 -14.17 8.86
C ARG A 194 22.23 -14.74 8.55
N ALA A 195 21.34 -14.81 9.53
CA ALA A 195 19.97 -15.27 9.31
C ALA A 195 19.18 -14.27 8.44
N LEU A 196 19.31 -12.97 8.69
CA LEU A 196 18.64 -11.93 7.90
C LEU A 196 19.20 -11.86 6.48
N ALA A 197 20.51 -12.01 6.29
CA ALA A 197 21.12 -12.11 4.96
C ALA A 197 20.56 -13.30 4.16
N LYS A 198 20.35 -14.44 4.83
CA LYS A 198 19.70 -15.60 4.20
C LYS A 198 18.24 -15.31 3.86
N ASP A 199 17.48 -14.67 4.75
CA ASP A 199 16.09 -14.25 4.48
C ASP A 199 16.02 -13.31 3.24
N LEU A 200 17.00 -12.41 3.08
CA LEU A 200 17.13 -11.58 1.88
C LEU A 200 17.43 -12.40 0.63
N GLU A 201 18.40 -13.33 0.68
CA GLU A 201 18.72 -14.22 -0.44
C GLU A 201 17.51 -15.05 -0.88
N ASP A 202 16.75 -15.58 0.08
CA ASP A 202 15.53 -16.34 -0.19
C ASP A 202 14.45 -15.44 -0.83
N GLY A 203 14.29 -14.20 -0.36
CA GLY A 203 13.40 -13.21 -0.98
C GLY A 203 13.81 -12.84 -2.40
N LEU A 204 15.10 -12.58 -2.65
CA LEU A 204 15.64 -12.29 -3.98
C LEU A 204 15.42 -13.46 -4.94
N ARG A 205 15.61 -14.70 -4.48
CA ARG A 205 15.32 -15.90 -5.26
C ARG A 205 13.84 -16.00 -5.61
N LEU A 206 12.95 -15.75 -4.64
CA LEU A 206 11.50 -15.78 -4.86
C LEU A 206 11.08 -14.79 -5.95
N ILE A 207 11.51 -13.52 -5.88
CA ILE A 207 11.11 -12.52 -6.89
C ILE A 207 11.71 -12.78 -8.28
N GLN A 208 12.86 -13.47 -8.36
CA GLN A 208 13.54 -13.77 -9.64
C GLN A 208 13.04 -15.06 -10.30
N GLU A 209 12.78 -16.09 -9.51
CA GLU A 209 12.53 -17.45 -10.02
C GLU A 209 11.06 -17.86 -9.93
N THR A 210 10.26 -17.18 -9.12
CA THR A 210 8.85 -17.54 -8.87
C THR A 210 7.91 -16.53 -9.54
N PRO A 211 6.95 -16.99 -10.37
CA PRO A 211 5.90 -16.13 -10.90
C PRO A 211 5.15 -15.38 -9.79
N GLU A 212 4.82 -14.11 -10.02
CA GLU A 212 4.22 -13.23 -9.01
C GLU A 212 2.89 -13.74 -8.45
N ASP A 213 2.12 -14.49 -9.24
CA ASP A 213 0.85 -15.09 -8.85
C ASP A 213 1.02 -16.32 -7.93
N GLN A 214 2.24 -16.82 -7.78
CA GLN A 214 2.59 -17.95 -6.91
C GLN A 214 3.29 -17.53 -5.63
N TRP A 215 3.54 -16.23 -5.42
CA TRP A 215 4.09 -15.75 -4.16
C TRP A 215 3.13 -16.03 -3.00
N SER A 216 3.71 -16.35 -1.84
CA SER A 216 2.95 -16.63 -0.61
C SER A 216 3.13 -15.50 0.40
N SER A 217 2.07 -15.17 1.13
CA SER A 217 2.11 -14.22 2.24
C SER A 217 3.00 -14.69 3.40
N GLU A 218 3.35 -15.99 3.46
CA GLU A 218 4.33 -16.53 4.42
C GLU A 218 5.71 -15.86 4.27
N TYR A 219 6.06 -15.46 3.05
CA TYR A 219 7.34 -14.82 2.72
C TYR A 219 7.20 -13.31 2.52
N VAL A 220 6.13 -12.69 3.02
CA VAL A 220 5.84 -11.27 2.75
C VAL A 220 6.97 -10.34 3.17
N VAL A 221 7.65 -10.63 4.29
CA VAL A 221 8.79 -9.82 4.77
C VAL A 221 9.98 -9.96 3.83
N GLN A 222 10.32 -11.19 3.43
CA GLN A 222 11.44 -11.46 2.52
C GLN A 222 11.19 -10.84 1.14
N ILE A 223 9.96 -10.96 0.62
CA ILE A 223 9.57 -10.35 -0.66
C ILE A 223 9.64 -8.82 -0.55
N ALA A 224 9.13 -8.22 0.52
CA ALA A 224 9.17 -6.78 0.74
C ALA A 224 10.61 -6.24 0.80
N ALA A 225 11.49 -6.92 1.55
CA ALA A 225 12.90 -6.55 1.64
C ALA A 225 13.63 -6.73 0.30
N ALA A 226 13.39 -7.84 -0.39
CA ALA A 226 13.97 -8.08 -1.71
C ALA A 226 13.51 -7.05 -2.76
N LEU A 227 12.25 -6.59 -2.69
CA LEU A 227 11.76 -5.48 -3.51
C LEU A 227 12.51 -4.19 -3.19
N ALA A 228 12.67 -3.83 -1.90
CA ALA A 228 13.41 -2.64 -1.49
C ALA A 228 14.86 -2.66 -1.99
N SER A 229 15.58 -3.77 -1.80
CA SER A 229 16.96 -3.94 -2.28
C SER A 229 17.04 -3.88 -3.81
N THR A 230 16.14 -4.56 -4.53
CA THR A 230 16.10 -4.53 -6.01
C THR A 230 15.81 -3.13 -6.56
N LEU A 231 15.07 -2.32 -5.81
CA LEU A 231 14.72 -0.95 -6.14
C LEU A 231 15.76 0.08 -5.63
N GLY A 232 16.87 -0.39 -5.04
CA GLY A 232 18.04 0.41 -4.71
C GLY A 232 18.10 0.95 -3.27
N ASP A 233 17.20 0.51 -2.38
CA ASP A 233 17.17 0.96 -0.98
C ASP A 233 17.54 -0.18 -0.01
N GLU A 234 18.84 -0.34 0.21
CA GLU A 234 19.39 -1.33 1.14
C GLU A 234 19.07 -1.02 2.61
N SER A 235 18.87 0.27 2.94
CA SER A 235 18.50 0.69 4.29
C SER A 235 17.09 0.23 4.61
N LEU A 236 16.13 0.52 3.71
CA LEU A 236 14.76 0.06 3.83
C LEU A 236 14.67 -1.46 3.81
N SER A 237 15.44 -2.14 2.94
CA SER A 237 15.55 -3.60 2.92
C SER A 237 15.94 -4.15 4.29
N SER A 238 16.97 -3.59 4.91
CA SER A 238 17.46 -3.98 6.23
C SER A 238 16.41 -3.73 7.33
N ILE A 239 15.75 -2.57 7.31
CA ILE A 239 14.68 -2.22 8.25
C ILE A 239 13.51 -3.21 8.14
N ILE A 240 13.06 -3.54 6.92
CA ILE A 240 11.98 -4.49 6.68
C ILE A 240 12.36 -5.90 7.19
N LEU A 241 13.59 -6.35 6.95
CA LEU A 241 14.08 -7.63 7.49
C LEU A 241 14.05 -7.65 9.02
N GLY A 242 14.10 -6.50 9.68
CA GLY A 242 13.91 -6.35 11.12
C GLY A 242 12.64 -7.02 11.64
N PHE A 243 11.55 -7.11 10.86
CA PHE A 243 10.34 -7.85 11.27
C PHE A 243 10.58 -9.36 11.51
N ARG A 244 11.69 -9.94 11.01
CA ARG A 244 12.09 -11.34 11.23
C ARG A 244 12.91 -11.53 12.51
N SER A 245 13.38 -10.45 13.12
CA SER A 245 14.17 -10.50 14.35
C SER A 245 13.36 -11.03 15.52
N GLN A 246 14.04 -11.75 16.41
CA GLN A 246 13.46 -12.19 17.67
C GLN A 246 13.63 -11.13 18.74
N VAL A 247 12.57 -10.92 19.51
CA VAL A 247 12.56 -10.06 20.70
C VAL A 247 12.14 -10.85 21.92
N GLU A 248 12.49 -10.36 23.10
CA GLU A 248 12.11 -10.94 24.38
C GLU A 248 11.06 -10.05 25.05
N CYS A 249 9.93 -10.62 25.45
CA CYS A 249 8.87 -9.91 26.14
C CYS A 249 9.37 -9.40 27.50
N SER A 250 9.27 -8.09 27.73
CA SER A 250 9.66 -7.43 28.98
C SER A 250 8.87 -7.91 30.21
N SER A 251 7.66 -8.41 30.01
CA SER A 251 6.76 -8.87 31.09
C SER A 251 6.97 -10.33 31.51
N CYS A 252 7.17 -11.24 30.55
CA CYS A 252 7.24 -12.69 30.84
C CYS A 252 8.51 -13.40 30.36
N GLY A 253 9.40 -12.72 29.62
CA GLY A 253 10.63 -13.29 29.07
C GLY A 253 10.41 -14.23 27.86
N HIS A 254 9.18 -14.36 27.36
CA HIS A 254 8.92 -15.15 26.15
C HIS A 254 9.61 -14.54 24.94
N ARG A 255 10.26 -15.37 24.12
CA ARG A 255 10.94 -14.95 22.89
C ARG A 255 10.09 -15.28 21.67
N PHE A 256 9.78 -14.27 20.87
CA PHE A 256 8.95 -14.39 19.68
C PHE A 256 9.52 -13.53 18.55
N ARG A 257 9.13 -13.77 17.29
CA ARG A 257 9.51 -12.88 16.19
C ARG A 257 8.60 -11.66 16.21
N ILE A 258 9.14 -10.50 15.85
CA ILE A 258 8.36 -9.25 15.79
C ILE A 258 7.11 -9.44 14.92
N SER A 259 7.27 -10.00 13.71
CA SER A 259 6.14 -10.30 12.80
C SER A 259 5.05 -11.19 13.37
N ASP A 260 5.36 -12.06 14.34
CA ASP A 260 4.38 -12.96 14.97
C ASP A 260 3.53 -12.21 16.02
N GLY A 261 3.99 -11.05 16.51
CA GLY A 261 3.30 -10.23 17.51
C GLY A 261 2.66 -8.95 16.96
N MET A 262 2.73 -8.70 15.65
CA MET A 262 2.16 -7.48 15.06
C MET A 262 0.63 -7.55 14.94
N GLU A 263 -0.04 -6.48 15.32
CA GLU A 263 -1.49 -6.29 15.10
C GLU A 263 -1.78 -5.08 14.19
N ILE A 264 -3.01 -4.99 13.64
CA ILE A 264 -3.51 -3.90 12.77
C ILE A 264 -4.68 -3.18 13.45
#